data_AF-A0A820RDS8-F1
#
_entry.id   AF-A0A820RDS8-F1
#
_cell.length_a   1.000
_cell.length_b   1.000
_cell.length_c   1.000
_cell.angle_alpha   90.00
_cell.angle_beta   90.00
_cell.angle_gamma   90.00
#
_symmetry.space_group_name_H-M   'P 1'
#
loop_
_entity.id
_entity.type
_entity.pdbx_description
1 polymer ?
#
loop_
_entity_poly.entity_id
_entity_poly.type
_entity_poly.pdbx_seq_one_letter_code
_entity_poly.pdbx_strand_id
1 'polypeptide(L)'
;MFAHQADPQAQLYYNDYNNEDMGSKSSRILELIKWVRSQGATIHGVGMQWHIRISRTVNPGDQHYQNAQRLIDNDFDFMVTELDVAIPINAGNPRDPNDLERQGRLYRALLKYALHFSPRCRALITWGFTDRYSWVPAFYNNTEGAAL
;
A
#
# COMPACT_ATOMS: atom_id res chain seq x y z
N MET A 1 4.19 -14.53 -20.60
CA MET A 1 4.37 -13.42 -21.57
C MET A 1 3.04 -12.84 -22.11
N PHE A 2 1.87 -13.17 -21.56
CA PHE A 2 0.60 -12.74 -22.18
C PHE A 2 0.26 -11.25 -22.02
N ALA A 3 0.50 -10.66 -20.84
CA ALA A 3 0.12 -9.26 -20.59
C ALA A 3 0.92 -8.25 -21.45
N HIS A 4 2.25 -8.35 -21.44
CA HIS A 4 3.10 -7.41 -22.18
C HIS A 4 2.98 -7.56 -23.70
N GLN A 5 2.71 -8.77 -24.20
CA GLN A 5 2.48 -8.98 -25.62
C GLN A 5 1.13 -8.39 -26.08
N ALA A 6 0.11 -8.44 -25.22
CA ALA A 6 -1.20 -7.86 -25.51
C ALA A 6 -1.15 -6.32 -25.53
N ASP A 7 -0.40 -5.72 -24.61
CA ASP A 7 -0.15 -4.27 -24.58
C ASP A 7 1.28 -3.96 -24.09
N PRO A 8 2.20 -3.66 -25.02
CA PRO A 8 3.58 -3.31 -24.66
C PRO A 8 3.72 -1.95 -23.93
N GLN A 9 2.71 -1.09 -23.98
CA GLN A 9 2.73 0.22 -23.30
C GLN A 9 2.25 0.12 -21.85
N ALA A 10 1.45 -0.90 -21.53
CA ALA A 10 0.94 -1.13 -20.19
C ALA A 10 2.07 -1.33 -19.17
N GLN A 11 1.97 -0.60 -18.06
CA GLN A 11 2.86 -0.81 -16.92
C GLN A 11 2.36 -1.98 -16.08
N LEU A 12 3.14 -3.06 -16.07
CA LEU A 12 2.86 -4.29 -15.34
C LEU A 12 3.43 -4.27 -13.91
N TYR A 13 2.54 -4.45 -12.93
CA TYR A 13 2.86 -4.46 -11.50
C TYR A 13 2.49 -5.80 -10.85
N TYR A 14 3.29 -6.24 -9.87
CA TYR A 14 2.87 -7.22 -8.87
C TYR A 14 2.20 -6.47 -7.70
N ASN A 15 1.01 -6.88 -7.24
CA ASN A 15 0.28 -6.18 -6.17
C ASN A 15 -0.08 -7.14 -5.02
N ASP A 16 0.12 -6.72 -3.76
CA ASP A 16 -0.15 -7.55 -2.57
C ASP A 16 -0.21 -6.69 -1.29
N TYR A 17 -0.78 -7.22 -0.20
CA TYR A 17 -0.80 -6.61 1.15
C TYR A 17 0.41 -7.06 1.98
N ASN A 18 0.68 -6.36 3.10
CA ASN A 18 1.71 -6.73 4.09
C ASN A 18 3.12 -6.85 3.48
N ASN A 19 3.36 -6.15 2.37
CA ASN A 19 4.64 -6.08 1.67
C ASN A 19 5.26 -4.68 1.75
N GLU A 20 4.68 -3.78 2.56
CA GLU A 20 5.10 -2.40 2.73
C GLU A 20 6.45 -2.33 3.45
N ASP A 21 6.60 -3.10 4.52
CA ASP A 21 7.82 -3.11 5.35
C ASP A 21 8.90 -4.06 4.84
N MET A 22 10.13 -3.80 5.27
CA MET A 22 11.20 -4.79 5.24
C MET A 22 10.79 -6.04 6.03
N GLY A 23 10.83 -7.20 5.39
CA GLY A 23 10.47 -8.46 6.04
C GLY A 23 10.51 -9.65 5.09
N SER A 24 10.12 -10.81 5.58
CA SER A 24 10.16 -12.06 4.79
C SER A 24 9.26 -11.98 3.55
N LYS A 25 8.05 -11.42 3.67
CA LYS A 25 7.10 -11.31 2.54
C LYS A 25 7.66 -10.41 1.44
N SER A 26 8.06 -9.19 1.77
CA SER A 26 8.63 -8.24 0.79
C SER A 26 9.94 -8.74 0.17
N SER A 27 10.78 -9.45 0.93
CA SER A 27 12.00 -10.08 0.39
C SER A 27 11.68 -11.19 -0.62
N ARG A 28 10.70 -12.06 -0.33
CA ARG A 28 10.27 -13.11 -1.27
C ARG A 28 9.60 -12.54 -2.52
N ILE A 29 8.85 -11.45 -2.38
CA ILE A 29 8.30 -10.71 -3.52
C ILE A 29 9.42 -10.18 -4.40
N LEU A 30 10.45 -9.54 -3.82
CA LEU A 30 11.59 -9.03 -4.59
C LEU A 30 12.35 -10.16 -5.32
N GLU A 31 12.58 -11.29 -4.65
CA GLU A 31 13.18 -12.48 -5.28
C GLU A 31 12.32 -12.99 -6.44
N LEU A 32 11.00 -13.10 -6.24
CA LEU A 32 10.06 -13.54 -7.25
C LEU A 32 10.08 -12.62 -8.48
N ILE A 33 9.92 -11.31 -8.31
CA ILE A 33 9.86 -10.39 -9.46
C ILE A 33 11.18 -10.32 -10.23
N LYS A 34 12.33 -10.46 -9.54
CA LYS A 34 13.65 -10.57 -10.18
C LYS A 34 13.78 -11.86 -10.96
N TRP A 35 13.30 -12.97 -10.40
CA TRP A 35 13.25 -14.25 -11.10
C TRP A 35 12.34 -14.18 -12.33
N VAL A 36 11.13 -13.61 -12.22
CA VAL A 36 10.23 -13.44 -13.37
C VAL A 36 10.89 -12.60 -14.48
N ARG A 37 11.61 -11.52 -14.13
CA ARG A 37 12.41 -10.76 -15.10
C ARG A 37 13.53 -11.59 -15.72
N SER A 38 14.23 -12.43 -14.95
CA SER A 38 15.29 -13.29 -15.47
C SER A 38 14.77 -14.38 -16.42
N GLN A 39 13.48 -14.75 -16.31
CA GLN A 39 12.81 -15.65 -17.26
C GLN A 39 12.27 -14.93 -18.51
N GLY A 40 12.58 -13.63 -18.69
CA GLY A 40 12.22 -12.87 -19.90
C GLY A 40 10.84 -12.21 -19.86
N ALA A 41 10.15 -12.20 -18.72
CA ALA A 41 8.88 -11.47 -18.57
C ALA A 41 9.10 -10.05 -18.01
N THR A 42 8.21 -9.12 -18.38
CA THR A 42 8.29 -7.72 -17.96
C THR A 42 7.55 -7.49 -16.63
N ILE A 43 8.22 -6.88 -15.66
CA ILE A 43 7.63 -6.30 -14.44
C ILE A 43 8.26 -4.94 -14.24
N HIS A 44 7.43 -3.90 -14.11
CA HIS A 44 7.88 -2.51 -13.95
C HIS A 44 7.90 -2.08 -12.48
N GLY A 45 7.05 -2.67 -11.64
CA GLY A 45 7.00 -2.27 -10.25
C GLY A 45 6.17 -3.16 -9.34
N VAL A 46 6.05 -2.70 -8.09
CA VAL A 46 5.30 -3.37 -7.03
C VAL A 46 4.22 -2.45 -6.46
N GLY A 47 2.97 -2.91 -6.46
CA GLY A 47 1.89 -2.32 -5.69
C GLY A 47 1.94 -2.82 -4.25
N MET A 48 1.85 -1.87 -3.32
CA MET A 48 1.69 -2.12 -1.90
C MET A 48 0.30 -1.64 -1.51
N GLN A 49 -0.53 -2.55 -1.00
CA GLN A 49 -1.93 -2.25 -0.73
C GLN A 49 -2.11 -1.19 0.36
N TRP A 50 -1.30 -1.21 1.42
CA TRP A 50 -1.42 -0.28 2.55
C TRP A 50 -2.77 -0.35 3.30
N HIS A 51 -3.32 -1.56 3.45
CA HIS A 51 -4.40 -1.81 4.42
C HIS A 51 -3.86 -1.76 5.84
N ILE A 52 -4.06 -0.63 6.53
CA ILE A 52 -3.44 -0.41 7.84
C ILE A 52 -4.47 -0.07 8.92
N ARG A 53 -4.03 -0.20 10.17
CA ARG A 53 -4.80 0.19 11.35
C ARG A 53 -4.30 1.52 11.90
N ILE A 54 -5.13 2.20 12.69
CA ILE A 54 -4.80 3.47 13.34
C ILE A 54 -3.55 3.44 14.24
N SER A 55 -3.13 2.25 14.69
CA SER A 55 -1.92 2.03 15.47
C SER A 55 -0.62 2.11 14.65
N ARG A 56 -0.72 2.20 13.32
CA ARG A 56 0.44 2.27 12.43
C ARG A 56 1.15 3.61 12.56
N THR A 57 2.48 3.58 12.50
CA THR A 57 3.34 4.76 12.41
C THR A 57 3.98 4.82 11.02
N VAL A 58 4.10 6.03 10.48
CA VAL A 58 4.72 6.29 9.17
C VAL A 58 5.65 7.50 9.32
N ASN A 59 6.94 7.23 9.52
CA ASN A 59 7.97 8.25 9.64
C ASN A 59 9.12 7.97 8.65
N PRO A 60 9.79 9.02 8.13
CA PRO A 60 11.00 8.85 7.36
C PRO A 60 12.03 7.97 8.09
N GLY A 61 12.55 6.96 7.38
CA GLY A 61 13.53 6.01 7.92
C GLY A 61 12.93 4.71 8.48
N ASP A 62 11.61 4.64 8.66
CA ASP A 62 10.91 3.39 9.03
C ASP A 62 11.09 2.31 7.95
N GLN A 63 10.76 1.06 8.29
CA GLN A 63 10.96 -0.11 7.43
C GLN A 63 10.32 0.01 6.04
N HIS A 64 9.19 0.70 5.91
CA HIS A 64 8.56 0.93 4.60
C HIS A 64 9.33 1.93 3.72
N TYR A 65 10.00 2.93 4.29
CA TYR A 65 10.94 3.77 3.54
C TYR A 65 12.13 2.96 3.02
N GLN A 66 12.68 2.09 3.87
CA GLN A 66 13.80 1.23 3.50
C GLN A 66 13.40 0.24 2.39
N ASN A 67 12.21 -0.35 2.47
CA ASN A 67 11.72 -1.28 1.47
C ASN A 67 11.39 -0.61 0.13
N ALA A 68 10.78 0.59 0.14
CA ALA A 68 10.60 1.38 -1.08
C ALA A 68 11.94 1.73 -1.74
N GLN A 69 12.93 2.16 -0.95
CA GLN A 69 14.27 2.43 -1.47
C GLN A 69 14.88 1.15 -2.06
N ARG A 70 14.74 0.00 -1.40
CA ARG A 70 15.22 -1.30 -1.91
C ARG A 70 14.61 -1.66 -3.27
N LEU A 71 13.32 -1.37 -3.50
CA LEU A 71 12.69 -1.58 -4.81
C LEU A 71 13.29 -0.65 -5.86
N ILE A 72 13.47 0.63 -5.54
CA ILE A 72 14.09 1.62 -6.42
C ILE A 72 15.51 1.21 -6.80
N ASP A 73 16.31 0.77 -5.82
CA ASP A 73 17.69 0.31 -6.01
C ASP A 73 17.79 -0.93 -6.91
N ASN A 74 16.70 -1.73 -7.01
CA ASN A 74 16.58 -2.87 -7.92
C ASN A 74 15.85 -2.52 -9.23
N ASP A 75 15.70 -1.22 -9.53
CA ASP A 75 15.05 -0.68 -10.70
C ASP A 75 13.60 -1.14 -10.89
N PHE A 76 12.83 -1.05 -9.80
CA PHE A 76 11.38 -1.18 -9.80
C PHE A 76 10.74 0.11 -9.28
N ASP A 77 9.71 0.57 -9.99
CA ASP A 77 8.78 1.56 -9.44
C ASP A 77 7.90 0.92 -8.36
N PHE A 78 7.19 1.73 -7.57
CA PHE A 78 6.16 1.21 -6.67
C PHE A 78 4.93 2.11 -6.62
N MET A 79 3.84 1.59 -6.05
CA MET A 79 2.59 2.31 -5.85
C MET A 79 2.01 2.00 -4.47
N VAL A 80 1.32 2.98 -3.89
CA VAL A 80 0.33 2.75 -2.84
C VAL A 80 -1.01 2.53 -3.53
N THR A 81 -1.56 1.33 -3.49
CA THR A 81 -2.64 0.91 -4.41
C THR A 81 -4.03 0.83 -3.78
N GLU A 82 -4.14 0.57 -2.47
CA GLU A 82 -5.42 0.24 -1.83
C GLU A 82 -5.50 0.85 -0.41
N LEU A 83 -5.04 2.09 -0.25
CA LEU A 83 -4.90 2.70 1.06
C LEU A 83 -6.26 2.83 1.78
N ASP A 84 -6.35 2.24 2.95
CA ASP A 84 -7.37 2.51 3.98
C ASP A 84 -6.76 2.46 5.39
N VAL A 85 -7.31 3.24 6.31
CA VAL A 85 -6.85 3.32 7.70
C VAL A 85 -7.96 2.94 8.64
N ALA A 86 -8.07 1.67 9.01
CA ALA A 86 -9.10 1.18 9.89
C ALA A 86 -8.96 1.74 11.33
N ILE A 87 -10.04 2.28 11.88
CA ILE A 87 -10.14 2.66 13.30
C ILE A 87 -11.08 1.71 14.06
N PRO A 88 -10.88 1.48 15.37
CA PRO A 88 -11.82 0.72 16.19
C PRO A 88 -13.19 1.40 16.27
N ILE A 89 -14.25 0.66 16.02
CA ILE A 89 -15.64 1.15 16.08
C ILE A 89 -16.50 0.36 17.08
N ASN A 90 -17.62 0.96 17.48
CA ASN A 90 -18.71 0.33 18.20
C ASN A 90 -20.05 0.85 17.63
N ALA A 91 -20.92 -0.07 17.19
CA ALA A 91 -22.19 0.27 16.55
C ALA A 91 -22.06 1.33 15.44
N GLY A 92 -21.03 1.19 14.60
CA GLY A 92 -20.78 2.10 13.47
C GLY A 92 -20.09 3.43 13.82
N ASN A 93 -19.80 3.70 15.09
CA ASN A 93 -19.16 4.93 15.54
C ASN A 93 -17.73 4.68 16.04
N PRO A 94 -16.79 5.63 15.88
CA PRO A 94 -15.46 5.54 16.48
C PRO A 94 -15.52 5.25 17.98
N ARG A 95 -14.70 4.32 18.49
CA ARG A 95 -14.60 4.08 19.94
C ARG A 95 -13.96 5.26 20.67
N ASP A 96 -12.97 5.88 20.05
CA ASP A 96 -12.34 7.11 20.51
C ASP A 96 -12.50 8.20 19.44
N PRO A 97 -13.21 9.31 19.72
CA PRO A 97 -13.38 10.40 18.78
C PRO A 97 -12.06 11.01 18.27
N ASN A 98 -10.98 10.92 19.06
CA ASN A 98 -9.66 11.41 18.66
C ASN A 98 -8.98 10.52 17.61
N ASP A 99 -9.53 9.33 17.32
CA ASP A 99 -9.01 8.46 16.25
C ASP A 99 -9.18 9.10 14.86
N LEU A 100 -10.24 9.89 14.63
CA LEU A 100 -10.44 10.58 13.36
C LEU A 100 -9.32 11.59 13.06
N GLU A 101 -8.88 12.34 14.08
CA GLU A 101 -7.78 13.28 13.92
C GLU A 101 -6.43 12.54 13.72
N ARG A 102 -6.22 11.45 14.45
CA ARG A 102 -5.05 10.56 14.25
C ARG A 102 -5.02 9.98 12.85
N GLN A 103 -6.16 9.57 12.33
CA GLN A 103 -6.31 9.00 11.00
C GLN A 103 -5.94 10.04 9.93
N GLY A 104 -6.47 11.27 10.04
CA GLY A 104 -6.09 12.36 9.14
C GLY A 104 -4.58 12.65 9.16
N ARG A 105 -3.93 12.56 10.33
CA ARG A 105 -2.46 12.68 10.42
C ARG A 105 -1.73 11.55 9.71
N LEU A 106 -2.27 10.33 9.72
CA LEU A 106 -1.68 9.16 9.07
C LEU A 106 -1.83 9.22 7.55
N TYR A 107 -3.00 9.60 7.03
CA TYR A 107 -3.18 9.91 5.61
C TYR A 107 -2.20 10.97 5.12
N ARG A 108 -2.03 12.04 5.90
CA ARG A 108 -1.04 13.09 5.60
C ARG A 108 0.39 12.54 5.59
N ALA A 109 0.73 11.63 6.50
CA ALA A 109 2.06 11.00 6.53
C ALA A 109 2.29 10.12 5.29
N LEU A 110 1.29 9.36 4.86
CA LEU A 110 1.35 8.54 3.64
C LEU A 110 1.44 9.35 2.36
N LEU A 111 0.73 10.49 2.29
CA LEU A 111 0.90 11.43 1.19
C LEU A 111 2.34 11.98 1.14
N LYS A 112 2.92 12.33 2.30
CA LYS A 112 4.33 12.76 2.37
C LYS A 112 5.29 11.65 1.96
N TYR A 113 5.03 10.40 2.34
CA TYR A 113 5.80 9.23 1.92
C TYR A 113 5.77 9.07 0.39
N ALA A 114 4.59 9.10 -0.22
CA ALA A 114 4.46 9.01 -1.68
C ALA A 114 5.17 10.15 -2.40
N LEU A 115 5.03 11.39 -1.91
CA LEU A 115 5.71 12.56 -2.48
C LEU A 115 7.24 12.50 -2.32
N HIS A 116 7.73 11.97 -1.20
CA HIS A 116 9.16 11.81 -0.95
C HIS A 116 9.84 10.92 -2.00
N PHE A 117 9.16 9.85 -2.44
CA PHE A 117 9.68 8.93 -3.45
C PHE A 117 9.26 9.28 -4.88
N SER A 118 8.62 10.42 -5.11
CA SER A 118 8.29 10.85 -6.47
C SER A 118 9.57 11.11 -7.28
N PRO A 119 9.66 10.66 -8.56
CA PRO A 119 8.60 10.06 -9.38
C PRO A 119 8.50 8.52 -9.31
N ARG A 120 9.29 7.84 -8.48
CA ARG A 120 9.32 6.36 -8.39
C ARG A 120 8.13 5.76 -7.64
N CYS A 121 7.53 6.51 -6.71
CA CYS A 121 6.18 6.23 -6.23
C CYS A 121 5.16 6.79 -7.24
N ARG A 122 4.57 5.93 -8.06
CA ARG A 122 3.81 6.36 -9.25
C ARG A 122 2.37 6.76 -8.94
N ALA A 123 1.81 6.26 -7.85
CA ALA A 123 0.44 6.55 -7.43
C ALA A 123 0.26 6.36 -5.93
N LEU A 124 -0.70 7.13 -5.38
CA LEU A 124 -1.35 6.85 -4.10
C LEU A 124 -2.85 6.78 -4.37
N ILE A 125 -3.42 5.60 -4.13
CA ILE A 125 -4.82 5.26 -4.43
C ILE A 125 -5.45 4.76 -3.14
N THR A 126 -6.62 5.29 -2.79
CA THR A 126 -7.42 4.81 -1.66
C THR A 126 -8.36 3.70 -2.09
N TRP A 127 -8.65 2.75 -1.20
CA TRP A 127 -9.58 1.65 -1.50
C TRP A 127 -11.04 2.03 -1.28
N GLY A 128 -11.46 3.03 -2.06
CA GLY A 128 -12.73 3.71 -1.92
C GLY A 128 -12.56 5.17 -1.53
N PHE A 129 -13.68 5.86 -1.35
CA PHE A 129 -13.73 7.28 -0.99
C PHE A 129 -14.73 7.57 0.15
N THR A 130 -15.71 6.70 0.37
CA THR A 130 -16.73 6.89 1.40
C THR A 130 -16.85 5.64 2.26
N ASP A 131 -16.84 5.85 3.59
CA ASP A 131 -17.03 4.79 4.58
C ASP A 131 -18.27 3.95 4.35
N ARG A 132 -19.31 4.54 3.76
CA ARG A 132 -20.59 3.88 3.46
C ARG A 132 -20.42 2.60 2.64
N TYR A 133 -19.41 2.54 1.78
CA TYR A 133 -19.15 1.40 0.90
C TYR A 133 -17.80 0.74 1.16
N SER A 134 -17.15 1.06 2.28
CA SER A 134 -15.90 0.41 2.66
C SER A 134 -16.12 -1.07 2.96
N TRP A 135 -15.18 -1.90 2.52
CA TRP A 135 -15.14 -3.33 2.82
C TRP A 135 -14.73 -3.64 4.28
N VAL A 136 -14.06 -2.70 4.95
CA VAL A 136 -13.42 -2.86 6.26
C VAL A 136 -14.41 -3.33 7.34
N PRO A 137 -15.61 -2.73 7.52
CA PRO A 137 -16.53 -3.18 8.57
C PRO A 137 -16.99 -4.62 8.40
N ALA A 138 -17.28 -5.04 7.16
CA ALA A 138 -17.72 -6.41 6.89
C ALA A 138 -16.59 -7.41 7.16
N PHE A 139 -15.36 -7.09 6.75
CA PHE A 139 -14.19 -7.94 6.96
C PHE A 139 -13.84 -8.13 8.45
N TYR A 140 -13.98 -7.07 9.26
CA TYR A 140 -13.65 -7.10 10.69
C TYR A 140 -14.85 -7.30 11.62
N ASN A 141 -15.94 -7.90 11.12
CA ASN A 141 -17.15 -8.20 11.91
C ASN A 141 -17.67 -6.97 12.71
N ASN A 142 -17.65 -5.79 12.08
CA ASN A 142 -18.05 -4.49 12.65
C ASN A 142 -17.26 -4.05 13.90
N THR A 143 -16.04 -4.56 14.09
CA THR A 143 -15.14 -4.09 15.17
C THR A 143 -14.20 -2.97 14.72
N GLU A 144 -14.00 -2.84 13.41
CA GLU A 144 -13.22 -1.78 12.75
C GLU A 144 -14.00 -1.17 11.59
N GLY A 145 -13.71 0.09 11.25
CA GLY A 145 -14.39 0.80 10.18
C GLY A 145 -13.90 2.24 10.09
N ALA A 146 -14.78 3.14 9.60
CA ALA A 146 -14.51 4.56 9.40
C ALA A 146 -13.10 4.77 8.83
N ALA A 147 -12.83 4.17 7.68
CA ALA A 147 -11.50 3.85 7.20
C ALA A 147 -11.04 4.70 6.01
N LEU A 148 -11.89 5.59 5.47
CA LEU A 148 -11.69 6.36 4.23
C LEU A 148 -11.86 7.87 4.41
#